data_AF-A0A260S5P2-F1
#
_entry.id   AF-A0A260S5P2-F1
#
_cell.length_a   1.000
_cell.length_b   1.000
_cell.length_c   1.000
_cell.angle_alpha   90.00
_cell.angle_beta   90.00
_cell.angle_gamma   90.00
#
_symmetry.space_group_name_H-M   'P 1'
#
loop_
_entity.id
_entity.type
_entity.pdbx_description
1 polymer ?
#
loop_
_entity_poly.entity_id
_entity_poly.type
_entity_poly.pdbx_seq_one_letter_code
_entity_poly.pdbx_strand_id
1 'polypeptide(L)' 'MTAFDPNATEAEAVAWLTENVSAPILAQLVVACLTPDTDIRNANVAKVVTAWMVEDPDAWEKFSWWVAHRAGLM' A
#
# COMPACT_ATOMS: atom_id res chain seq x y z
N MET A 1 6.97 11.66 -14.49
CA MET A 1 6.73 10.62 -13.47
C MET A 1 6.04 9.47 -14.16
N THR A 2 6.67 8.31 -14.23
CA THR A 2 6.05 7.09 -14.77
C THR A 2 5.16 6.48 -13.68
N ALA A 3 3.86 6.37 -13.98
CA ALA A 3 2.88 5.71 -13.12
C ALA A 3 3.23 4.22 -12.97
N PHE A 4 2.86 3.63 -11.83
CA PHE A 4 2.82 2.18 -11.71
C PHE A 4 1.75 1.64 -12.68
N ASP A 5 2.05 0.57 -13.42
CA ASP A 5 1.18 0.08 -14.50
C ASP A 5 -0.21 -0.25 -13.92
N PRO A 6 -1.29 0.41 -14.34
CA PRO A 6 -2.63 0.15 -13.81
C PRO A 6 -3.09 -1.30 -14.03
N ASN A 7 -2.53 -1.99 -15.03
CA ASN A 7 -2.84 -3.39 -15.32
C ASN A 7 -1.87 -4.39 -14.67
N ALA A 8 -0.92 -3.92 -13.85
CA ALA A 8 -0.02 -4.80 -13.13
C ALA A 8 -0.80 -5.85 -12.33
N THR A 9 -0.36 -7.10 -12.45
CA THR A 9 -0.88 -8.23 -11.69
C THR A 9 -0.53 -8.08 -10.21
N GLU A 10 -1.18 -8.89 -9.35
CA GLU A 10 -0.89 -8.90 -7.92
C GLU A 10 0.57 -9.29 -7.63
N ALA A 11 1.14 -10.22 -8.41
CA ALA A 11 2.55 -10.62 -8.27
C ALA A 11 3.51 -9.47 -8.60
N GLU A 12 3.20 -8.69 -9.64
CA GLU A 12 3.97 -7.50 -10.02
C GLU A 12 3.83 -6.38 -8.98
N ALA A 13 2.63 -6.20 -8.41
CA ALA A 13 2.42 -5.27 -7.30
C ALA A 13 3.21 -5.67 -6.05
N VAL A 14 3.25 -6.95 -5.70
CA VAL A 14 4.07 -7.45 -4.59
C VAL A 14 5.55 -7.21 -4.85
N ALA A 15 6.06 -7.56 -6.03
CA ALA A 15 7.45 -7.32 -6.41
C ALA A 15 7.80 -5.82 -6.31
N TRP A 16 6.95 -4.97 -6.88
CA TRP A 16 7.12 -3.52 -6.83
C TRP A 16 7.13 -2.99 -5.39
N LEU A 17 6.21 -3.45 -4.54
CA LEU A 17 6.16 -3.07 -3.12
C LEU A 17 7.46 -3.45 -2.40
N THR A 18 8.01 -4.65 -2.66
CA THR A 18 9.26 -5.08 -2.01
C THR A 18 10.50 -4.30 -2.46
N GLU A 19 10.45 -3.70 -3.65
CA GLU A 19 11.55 -2.89 -4.21
C GLU A 19 11.44 -1.41 -3.84
N ASN A 20 10.22 -0.88 -3.69
CA ASN A 20 9.95 0.55 -3.61
C ASN A 20 9.37 1.00 -2.26
N VAL A 21 9.10 0.08 -1.33
CA VAL A 21 8.56 0.40 0.00
C VAL A 21 9.49 -0.13 1.07
N SER A 22 9.70 0.65 2.12
CA SER A 22 10.58 0.25 3.20
C SER A 22 10.06 -0.99 3.93
N ALA A 23 10.99 -1.88 4.29
CA ALA A 23 10.67 -3.09 5.05
C ALA A 23 9.89 -2.81 6.35
N PRO A 24 10.15 -1.71 7.11
CA PRO A 24 9.34 -1.35 8.26
C PRO A 24 7.87 -1.06 7.93
N ILE A 25 7.56 -0.37 6.83
CA ILE A 25 6.18 -0.10 6.41
C ILE A 25 5.49 -1.41 6.02
N LEU A 26 6.15 -2.25 5.23
CA LEU A 26 5.60 -3.56 4.82
C LEU A 26 5.31 -4.46 6.03
N ALA A 27 6.24 -4.53 7.00
CA ALA A 27 6.04 -5.30 8.23
C ALA A 27 4.86 -4.78 9.06
N GLN A 28 4.72 -3.46 9.19
CA GLN A 28 3.60 -2.85 9.89
C GLN A 28 2.26 -3.09 9.19
N LEU A 29 2.21 -3.05 7.85
CA LEU A 29 1.02 -3.42 7.07
C LEU A 29 0.61 -4.87 7.30
N VAL A 30 1.58 -5.80 7.29
CA VAL A 30 1.32 -7.22 7.59
C VAL A 30 0.73 -7.38 9.00
N VAL A 31 1.34 -6.75 10.02
CA VAL A 31 0.84 -6.79 11.40
C VAL A 31 -0.57 -6.19 11.50
N ALA A 32 -0.83 -5.07 10.82
CA ALA A 32 -2.15 -4.47 10.78
C ALA A 32 -3.19 -5.44 10.18
N CYS A 33 -2.89 -6.05 9.04
CA CYS A 33 -3.77 -7.01 8.36
C CYS A 33 -4.03 -8.30 9.14
N LEU A 34 -3.10 -8.73 10.00
CA LEU A 34 -3.27 -9.88 10.88
C LEU A 34 -4.16 -9.58 12.11
N THR A 35 -4.54 -8.31 12.33
CA THR A 35 -5.44 -7.93 13.43
C THR A 35 -6.85 -8.50 13.17
N PRO A 36 -7.40 -9.35 14.06
CA PRO A 36 -8.70 -10.00 13.83
C PRO A 36 -9.87 -9.01 13.88
N ASP A 37 -9.80 -8.06 14.80
CA ASP A 37 -10.81 -7.02 14.96
C ASP A 37 -10.76 -6.04 13.79
N THR A 38 -11.91 -5.85 13.12
CA THR A 38 -11.98 -5.05 11.90
C THR A 38 -11.78 -3.56 12.15
N ASP A 39 -12.29 -3.02 13.25
CA ASP A 39 -12.15 -1.60 13.57
C ASP A 39 -10.70 -1.28 13.95
N ILE A 40 -10.08 -2.15 14.76
CA ILE A 40 -8.68 -2.02 15.14
C ILE A 40 -7.78 -2.23 13.91
N ARG A 41 -8.06 -3.20 13.05
CA ARG A 41 -7.33 -3.41 11.78
C ARG A 41 -7.36 -2.15 10.93
N ASN A 42 -8.55 -1.59 10.68
CA ASN A 42 -8.69 -0.40 9.85
C ASN A 42 -7.96 0.81 10.45
N ALA A 43 -8.04 0.99 11.78
CA ALA A 43 -7.30 2.04 12.47
C ALA A 43 -5.78 1.85 12.36
N ASN A 44 -5.29 0.61 12.44
CA ASN A 44 -3.86 0.30 12.26
C ASN A 44 -3.41 0.52 10.81
N VAL A 45 -4.16 0.04 9.82
CA VAL A 45 -3.88 0.29 8.40
C VAL A 45 -3.79 1.80 8.13
N ALA A 46 -4.75 2.59 8.63
CA ALA A 46 -4.73 4.04 8.46
C ALA A 46 -3.45 4.69 9.03
N LYS A 47 -2.99 4.26 10.20
CA LYS A 47 -1.73 4.76 10.79
C LYS A 47 -0.53 4.44 9.91
N VAL A 48 -0.44 3.22 9.38
CA VAL A 48 0.69 2.80 8.53
C VAL A 48 0.65 3.53 7.19
N VAL A 49 -0.53 3.74 6.62
CA VAL A 49 -0.70 4.57 5.41
C VAL A 49 -0.24 6.00 5.66
N THR A 50 -0.62 6.62 6.78
CA THR A 50 -0.13 7.97 7.13
C THR A 50 1.39 8.00 7.27
N ALA A 51 2.01 6.97 7.89
CA ALA A 51 3.46 6.88 7.99
C ALA A 51 4.13 6.75 6.62
N TRP A 52 3.59 5.91 5.73
CA TRP A 52 4.10 5.74 4.38
C TRP A 52 3.96 7.03 3.56
N MET A 53 2.82 7.71 3.61
CA MET A 53 2.62 9.01 2.93
C MET A 53 3.64 10.07 3.32
N VAL A 54 4.07 10.07 4.59
CA VAL A 54 5.08 11.02 5.08
C VAL A 54 6.49 10.61 4.67
N GLU A 55 6.78 9.30 4.69
CA GLU A 55 8.10 8.75 4.35
C GLU A 55 8.39 8.84 2.85
N ASP A 56 7.44 8.41 2.01
CA ASP A 56 7.56 8.39 0.56
C ASP A 56 6.19 8.66 -0.12
N PRO A 57 5.82 9.95 -0.27
CA PRO A 57 4.55 10.33 -0.88
C PRO A 57 4.44 9.90 -2.34
N ASP A 58 5.55 9.85 -3.08
CA ASP A 58 5.58 9.49 -4.50
C ASP A 58 5.29 7.99 -4.70
N ALA A 59 5.90 7.13 -3.88
CA ALA A 59 5.62 5.70 -3.88
C ALA A 59 4.18 5.42 -3.45
N TRP A 60 3.70 6.11 -2.41
CA TRP A 60 2.31 6.00 -1.98
C TRP A 60 1.32 6.41 -3.08
N GLU A 61 1.56 7.54 -3.76
CA GLU A 61 0.69 8.01 -4.83
C GLU A 61 0.59 6.94 -5.92
N LYS A 62 1.72 6.45 -6.44
CA LYS A 62 1.72 5.42 -7.50
C LYS A 62 0.96 4.14 -7.09
N PHE A 63 1.17 3.66 -5.87
CA PHE A 63 0.50 2.47 -5.39
C PHE A 63 -1.00 2.69 -5.16
N SER A 64 -1.38 3.80 -4.52
CA SER A 64 -2.79 4.11 -4.23
C SER A 64 -3.62 4.29 -5.51
N TRP A 65 -3.01 4.85 -6.56
CA TRP A 65 -3.63 4.93 -7.89
C TRP A 65 -3.94 3.54 -8.48
N TRP A 66 -2.99 2.61 -8.42
CA TRP A 66 -3.21 1.23 -8.86
C TRP A 66 -4.29 0.53 -8.03
N VAL A 67 -4.28 0.69 -6.71
CA VAL A 67 -5.31 0.10 -5.83
C VAL A 67 -6.70 0.60 -6.22
N ALA A 68 -6.88 1.90 -6.42
CA ALA A 68 -8.17 2.47 -6.77
C ALA A 68 -8.63 2.08 -8.19
N HIS A 69 -7.71 1.95 -9.15
CA HIS A 69 -8.03 1.37 -10.45
C HIS A 69 -8.52 -0.09 -10.34
N ARG A 70 -7.82 -0.93 -9.58
CA ARG A 70 -8.21 -2.34 -9.32
C ARG A 70 -9.55 -2.48 -8.60
N ALA A 71 -9.90 -1.49 -7.79
CA ALA A 71 -11.19 -1.42 -7.10
C ALA A 71 -12.34 -0.89 -8.00
N GLY A 72 -12.06 -0.46 -9.22
CA GLY A 72 -13.05 0.14 -10.12
C GLY A 72 -13.53 1.53 -9.67
N LEU A 73 -12.70 2.26 -8.93
CA LEU A 73 -13.01 3.59 -8.40
C LEU A 73 -12.51 4.73 -9.30
N MET A 74 -11.84 4.39 -10.42
CA MET A 74 -11.31 5.33 -11.42
C MET A 74 -11.68 4.91 -12.84
#